data_AF-A0A9P4LPH0-F1
#
_entry.id   AF-A0A9P4LPH0-F1
#
_cell.length_a   1.000
_cell.length_b   1.000
_cell.length_c   1.000
_cell.angle_alpha   90.00
_cell.angle_beta   90.00
_cell.angle_gamma   90.00
#
_symmetry.space_group_name_H-M   'P 1'
#
loop_
_entity.id
_entity.type
_entity.pdbx_description
1 polymer ?
#
loop_
_entity_poly.entity_id
_entity_poly.type
_entity_poly.pdbx_seq_one_letter_code
_entity_poly.pdbx_strand_id
1 'polypeptide(L)'
;MAALKRDAAARTAKSSDADSDSSPLARVMRDFEELVKTFETGLLRSLDAAGSGSDALDSACREDIRREACRLAISDLSARYTRKHIRRSLHAAESAGKRVEEQLHSLTLSGAIEEEEEDLGSLHNGYFRLYSTELFDLLGQPTDLRFGSLRFHRNSNSHSHLDLLPNAQSPWVNVELALNNSFFVADSMETLPYHTFRLPTAPSLRNRGILSRKPEDNGAFPPYDSWLLFTFLGNGCIKLEVPVEMCADIYGGPLRGRENDEILFWGFFVDDDTES
;
A
#
# COMPACT_ATOMS: atom_id res chain seq x y z
N MET A 1 32.32 45.17 -39.37
CA MET A 1 30.93 45.47 -38.99
C MET A 1 30.70 44.98 -37.58
N ALA A 2 30.54 45.91 -36.64
CA ALA A 2 30.25 45.67 -35.25
C ALA A 2 28.89 46.31 -34.93
N ALA A 3 28.03 45.63 -34.18
CA ALA A 3 26.93 46.26 -33.45
C ALA A 3 26.46 45.34 -32.32
N LEU A 4 26.92 45.67 -31.11
CA LEU A 4 26.32 45.27 -29.84
C LEU A 4 24.89 45.82 -29.77
N LYS A 5 23.94 45.02 -29.28
CA LYS A 5 22.64 45.52 -28.81
C LYS A 5 22.41 45.08 -27.38
N ARG A 6 22.71 46.01 -26.45
CA ARG A 6 22.04 46.08 -25.16
C ARG A 6 20.74 46.85 -25.37
N ASP A 7 19.66 46.41 -24.74
CA ASP A 7 18.81 47.34 -24.01
C ASP A 7 18.06 46.61 -22.89
N ALA A 8 18.06 47.28 -21.74
CA ALA A 8 17.48 46.88 -20.49
C ALA A 8 16.07 47.47 -20.33
N ALA A 9 15.25 46.79 -19.52
CA ALA A 9 14.66 47.35 -18.30
C ALA A 9 13.20 46.94 -18.05
N ALA A 10 12.99 46.50 -16.80
CA ALA A 10 11.88 46.84 -15.93
C ALA A 10 10.49 46.28 -16.27
N ARG A 11 10.16 45.15 -15.64
CA ARG A 11 8.81 44.95 -15.06
C ARG A 11 8.91 44.40 -13.63
N THR A 12 8.79 45.35 -12.70
CA THR A 12 7.94 45.28 -11.51
C THR A 12 8.05 44.06 -10.61
N ALA A 13 8.71 44.30 -9.48
CA ALA A 13 8.58 43.56 -8.24
C ALA A 13 7.11 43.24 -7.92
N LYS A 14 6.80 41.96 -7.77
CA LYS A 14 5.64 41.51 -7.01
C LYS A 14 6.15 41.10 -5.63
N SER A 15 5.86 41.95 -4.67
CA SER A 15 6.05 41.74 -3.24
C SER A 15 5.19 40.57 -2.74
N SER A 16 5.68 39.97 -1.66
CA SER A 16 5.02 39.08 -0.69
C SER A 16 4.81 37.60 -1.10
N ASP A 17 5.88 36.83 -0.94
CA ASP A 17 5.78 35.49 -0.33
C ASP A 17 6.88 35.40 0.74
N ALA A 18 6.67 36.10 1.85
CA ALA A 18 7.55 36.12 3.02
C ALA A 18 7.22 34.98 4.01
N ASP A 19 6.77 33.82 3.50
CA ASP A 19 6.39 32.66 4.32
C ASP A 19 7.02 31.33 3.83
N SER A 20 7.89 31.36 2.82
CA SER A 20 8.46 30.14 2.21
C SER A 20 9.69 29.56 2.92
N ASP A 21 10.36 30.30 3.81
CA ASP A 21 11.73 29.97 4.24
C ASP A 21 11.86 29.50 5.70
N SER A 22 10.76 29.11 6.36
CA SER A 22 10.91 28.41 7.64
C SER A 22 11.47 27.01 7.37
N SER A 23 12.68 26.71 7.86
CA SER A 23 13.27 25.37 7.78
C SER A 23 12.26 24.29 8.23
N PRO A 24 12.34 23.05 7.70
CA PRO A 24 11.41 21.98 8.06
C PRO A 24 11.29 21.80 9.58
N LEU A 25 12.41 21.95 10.31
CA LEU A 25 12.45 21.93 11.77
C LEU A 25 11.70 23.09 12.42
N ALA A 26 11.85 24.32 11.90
CA ALA A 26 11.13 25.49 12.42
C ALA A 26 9.61 25.35 12.26
N ARG A 27 9.14 24.65 11.23
CA ARG A 27 7.71 24.32 11.07
C ARG A 27 7.27 23.29 12.11
N VAL A 28 8.03 22.22 12.30
CA VAL A 28 7.76 21.18 13.32
C VAL A 28 7.69 21.79 14.73
N MET A 29 8.57 22.73 15.04
CA MET A 29 8.60 23.38 16.37
C MET A 29 7.41 24.30 16.60
N ARG A 30 6.95 25.02 15.57
CA ARG A 30 5.71 25.79 15.66
C ARG A 30 4.50 24.89 15.89
N ASP A 31 4.39 23.80 15.12
CA ASP A 31 3.29 22.83 15.26
C ASP A 31 3.31 22.17 16.65
N PHE A 32 4.49 21.86 17.19
CA PHE A 32 4.65 21.33 18.54
C PHE A 32 4.18 22.32 19.62
N GLU A 33 4.63 23.58 19.57
CA GLU A 33 4.23 24.60 20.54
C GLU A 33 2.72 24.87 20.52
N GLU A 34 2.11 24.84 19.34
CA GLU A 34 0.67 24.98 19.17
C GLU A 34 -0.10 23.79 19.77
N LEU A 35 0.37 22.55 19.55
CA LEU A 35 -0.20 21.36 20.16
C LEU A 35 -0.08 21.38 21.68
N VAL A 36 1.08 21.77 22.22
CA VAL A 36 1.28 21.89 23.67
C VAL A 36 0.26 22.86 24.27
N LYS A 37 0.10 24.06 23.69
CA LYS A 37 -0.90 25.03 24.16
C LYS A 37 -2.32 24.47 24.09
N THR A 38 -2.64 23.73 23.03
CA THR A 38 -3.97 23.11 22.87
C THR A 38 -4.23 22.07 23.95
N PHE A 39 -3.27 21.19 24.22
CA PHE A 39 -3.40 20.17 25.28
C PHE A 39 -3.38 20.78 26.68
N GLU A 40 -2.50 21.75 26.97
CA GLU A 40 -2.47 22.47 28.24
C GLU A 40 -3.83 23.11 28.56
N THR A 41 -4.42 23.83 27.58
CA THR A 41 -5.73 24.47 27.77
C THR A 41 -6.88 23.47 27.90
N GLY A 42 -6.77 22.29 27.29
CA GLY A 42 -7.76 21.21 27.44
C GLY A 42 -7.66 20.51 28.80
N LEU A 43 -6.45 20.24 29.27
CA LEU A 43 -6.18 19.62 30.57
C LEU A 43 -6.62 20.55 31.72
N LEU A 44 -6.29 21.85 31.63
CA LEU A 44 -6.73 22.85 32.61
C LEU A 44 -8.26 22.92 32.70
N ARG A 45 -8.94 23.00 31.55
CA ARG A 45 -10.42 23.00 31.52
C ARG A 45 -11.03 21.74 32.12
N SER A 46 -10.40 20.59 31.94
CA SER A 46 -10.87 19.32 32.50
C SER A 46 -10.72 19.27 34.02
N LEU A 47 -9.66 19.87 34.56
CA LEU A 47 -9.41 19.98 36.00
C LEU A 47 -10.38 20.97 36.66
N ASP A 48 -10.64 22.11 36.02
CA ASP A 48 -11.62 23.11 36.49
C ASP A 48 -13.04 22.51 36.55
N ALA A 49 -13.40 21.71 35.53
CA ALA A 49 -14.69 21.02 35.46
C ALA A 49 -14.85 19.89 36.50
N ALA A 50 -13.74 19.30 36.97
CA ALA A 50 -13.75 18.25 37.99
C ALA A 50 -13.99 18.78 39.42
N GLY A 51 -14.22 20.09 39.59
CA GLY A 51 -14.65 20.68 40.87
C GLY A 51 -13.53 20.81 41.92
N SER A 52 -12.27 20.76 41.51
CA SER A 52 -11.14 21.01 42.41
C SER A 52 -11.01 22.52 42.68
N GLY A 53 -11.88 23.04 43.53
CA GLY A 53 -11.82 24.41 44.03
C GLY A 53 -10.55 24.62 44.87
N SER A 54 -9.47 25.07 44.23
CA SER A 54 -8.29 25.58 44.92
C SER A 54 -7.74 26.76 44.16
N ASP A 55 -7.93 27.95 44.74
CA ASP A 55 -7.46 29.28 44.31
C ASP A 55 -5.91 29.42 44.27
N ALA A 56 -5.19 28.30 44.33
CA ALA A 56 -3.76 28.20 44.12
C ALA A 56 -3.46 26.86 43.45
N LEU A 57 -3.50 26.83 42.12
CA LEU A 57 -2.78 25.79 41.38
C LEU A 57 -1.31 25.94 41.74
N ASP A 58 -0.81 25.02 42.56
CA ASP A 58 0.59 24.99 42.95
C ASP A 58 1.47 24.95 41.69
N SER A 59 2.62 25.63 41.72
CA SER A 59 3.54 25.71 40.59
C SER A 59 3.90 24.31 40.07
N ALA A 60 3.97 23.33 40.97
CA ALA A 60 4.21 21.92 40.66
C ALA A 60 3.10 21.30 39.80
N CYS A 61 1.81 21.57 40.11
CA CYS A 61 0.69 21.05 39.35
C CYS A 61 0.66 21.61 37.92
N ARG A 62 0.98 22.90 37.75
CA ARG A 62 1.06 23.53 36.42
C ARG A 62 2.22 22.96 35.60
N GLU A 63 3.33 22.63 36.24
CA GLU A 63 4.49 22.00 35.60
C GLU A 63 4.19 20.56 35.16
N ASP A 64 3.42 19.81 35.97
CA ASP A 64 2.95 18.47 35.62
C ASP A 64 1.97 18.49 34.43
N ILE A 65 1.03 19.45 34.40
CA ILE A 65 0.10 19.64 33.26
C ILE A 65 0.89 19.93 31.98
N ARG A 66 1.88 20.82 32.06
CA ARG A 66 2.74 21.14 30.92
C ARG A 66 3.53 19.92 30.45
N ARG A 67 4.09 19.14 31.38
CA ARG A 67 4.82 17.90 31.05
C ARG A 67 3.92 16.90 30.33
N GLU A 68 2.68 16.73 30.80
CA GLU A 68 1.71 15.84 30.17
C GLU A 68 1.25 16.36 28.80
N ALA A 69 0.99 17.66 28.68
CA ALA A 69 0.68 18.30 27.39
C ALA A 69 1.83 18.13 26.37
N CYS A 70 3.08 18.28 26.81
CA CYS A 70 4.25 17.98 25.99
C CYS A 70 4.30 16.50 25.55
N ARG A 71 3.99 15.56 26.45
CA ARG A 71 3.95 14.13 26.12
C ARG A 71 2.88 13.82 25.07
N LEU A 72 1.68 14.38 25.22
CA LEU A 72 0.58 14.25 24.26
C LEU A 72 0.92 14.90 22.92
N ALA A 73 1.52 16.10 22.93
CA ALA A 73 1.96 16.79 21.74
C ALA A 73 3.04 15.99 20.97
N ILE A 74 4.03 15.42 21.66
CA ILE A 74 5.03 14.54 21.02
C ILE A 74 4.35 13.32 20.39
N SER A 75 3.42 12.68 21.12
CA SER A 75 2.70 11.52 20.61
C SER A 75 1.89 11.85 19.35
N ASP A 76 1.10 12.91 19.36
CA ASP A 76 0.28 13.32 18.21
C ASP A 76 1.14 13.78 17.02
N LEU A 77 2.19 14.58 17.29
CA LEU A 77 3.14 15.01 16.27
C LEU A 77 3.81 13.79 15.62
N SER A 78 4.27 12.83 16.44
CA SER A 78 4.88 11.60 15.93
C SER A 78 3.92 10.81 15.05
N ALA A 79 2.66 10.67 15.43
CA ALA A 79 1.64 9.98 14.65
C ALA A 79 1.37 10.69 13.31
N ARG A 80 1.27 12.03 13.31
CA ARG A 80 1.07 12.82 12.09
C ARG A 80 2.24 12.71 11.12
N TYR A 81 3.48 12.82 11.62
CA TYR A 81 4.67 12.70 10.77
C TYR A 81 4.85 11.28 10.23
N THR A 82 4.60 10.26 11.06
CA THR A 82 4.61 8.86 10.64
C THR A 82 3.58 8.63 9.54
N ARG A 83 2.33 9.06 9.72
CA ARG A 83 1.27 8.96 8.70
C ARG A 83 1.68 9.64 7.39
N LYS A 84 2.25 10.85 7.45
CA LYS A 84 2.71 11.59 6.28
C LYS A 84 3.88 10.90 5.57
N HIS A 85 4.79 10.31 6.33
CA HIS A 85 5.93 9.56 5.78
C HIS A 85 5.45 8.28 5.07
N ILE A 86 4.60 7.48 5.73
CA ILE A 86 3.99 6.27 5.16
C ILE A 86 3.26 6.62 3.87
N ARG A 87 2.42 7.67 3.88
CA ARG A 87 1.69 8.10 2.68
C ARG A 87 2.61 8.45 1.52
N ARG A 88 3.72 9.16 1.77
CA ARG A 88 4.69 9.49 0.72
C ARG A 88 5.33 8.24 0.14
N SER A 89 5.71 7.28 0.99
CA SER A 89 6.30 6.02 0.56
C SER A 89 5.30 5.16 -0.23
N LEU A 90 4.03 5.12 0.18
CA LEU A 90 2.97 4.44 -0.57
C LEU A 90 2.72 5.09 -1.93
N HIS A 91 2.67 6.42 -2.02
CA HIS A 91 2.56 7.11 -3.31
C HIS A 91 3.77 6.86 -4.21
N ALA A 92 4.98 6.76 -3.65
CA ALA A 92 6.15 6.40 -4.43
C ALA A 92 6.02 4.99 -5.03
N ALA A 93 5.57 4.01 -4.23
CA ALA A 93 5.29 2.65 -4.69
C ALA A 93 4.20 2.63 -5.77
N GLU A 94 3.04 3.25 -5.52
CA GLU A 94 1.95 3.38 -6.50
C GLU A 94 2.44 4.04 -7.80
N SER A 95 3.20 5.13 -7.72
CA SER A 95 3.72 5.82 -8.90
C SER A 95 4.73 4.97 -9.69
N ALA A 96 5.46 4.06 -9.03
CA ALA A 96 6.33 3.12 -9.71
C ALA A 96 5.51 2.08 -10.48
N GLY A 97 4.49 1.49 -9.85
CA GLY A 97 3.59 0.54 -10.50
C GLY A 97 2.86 1.15 -11.71
N LYS A 98 2.31 2.37 -11.55
CA LYS A 98 1.66 3.12 -12.64
C LYS A 98 2.59 3.38 -13.82
N ARG A 99 3.86 3.74 -13.57
CA ARG A 99 4.84 3.93 -14.66
C ARG A 99 5.07 2.64 -15.46
N VAL A 100 5.17 1.49 -14.78
CA VAL A 100 5.34 0.19 -15.46
C VAL A 100 4.08 -0.18 -16.26
N GLU A 101 2.90 0.06 -15.69
CA GLU A 101 1.62 -0.14 -16.40
C GLU A 101 1.52 0.76 -17.65
N GLU A 102 1.86 2.05 -17.55
CA GLU A 102 1.89 2.98 -18.68
C GLU A 102 2.91 2.57 -19.75
N GLN A 103 4.09 2.09 -19.34
CA GLN A 103 5.08 1.55 -20.26
C GLN A 103 4.54 0.34 -21.02
N LEU A 104 3.92 -0.61 -20.31
CA LEU A 104 3.32 -1.79 -20.92
C LEU A 104 2.18 -1.44 -21.89
N HIS A 105 1.37 -0.44 -21.55
CA HIS A 105 0.37 0.12 -22.48
C HIS A 105 1.03 0.70 -23.74
N SER A 106 2.12 1.45 -23.58
CA SER A 106 2.82 2.05 -24.72
C SER A 106 3.43 0.99 -25.66
N LEU A 107 4.00 -0.08 -25.11
CA LEU A 107 4.57 -1.21 -25.87
C LEU A 107 3.48 -2.01 -26.60
N THR A 108 2.34 -2.23 -25.94
CA THR A 108 1.20 -2.93 -26.54
C THR A 108 0.63 -2.16 -27.73
N LEU A 109 0.61 -0.83 -27.66
CA LEU A 109 0.12 0.04 -28.74
C LEU A 109 1.14 0.21 -29.89
N SER A 110 2.43 0.21 -29.58
CA SER A 110 3.50 0.36 -30.60
C SER A 110 3.78 -0.94 -31.36
N GLY A 111 3.31 -2.08 -30.86
CA GLY A 111 3.58 -3.40 -31.45
C GLY A 111 5.05 -3.84 -31.33
N ALA A 112 5.87 -3.05 -30.61
CA ALA A 112 7.26 -3.36 -30.33
C ALA A 112 7.34 -4.17 -29.03
N ILE A 113 6.90 -5.42 -29.07
CA ILE A 113 7.32 -6.39 -28.06
C ILE A 113 8.71 -6.82 -28.47
N GLU A 114 9.72 -6.02 -28.12
CA GLU A 114 11.10 -6.50 -28.14
C GLU A 114 11.16 -7.70 -27.17
N GLU A 115 11.63 -8.83 -27.67
CA GLU A 115 11.73 -10.13 -26.98
C GLU A 115 12.79 -10.10 -25.85
N GLU A 116 12.81 -9.05 -25.03
CA GLU A 116 13.34 -9.20 -23.68
C GLU A 116 12.32 -10.06 -22.93
N GLU A 117 12.51 -11.37 -23.01
CA GLU A 117 11.83 -12.37 -22.19
C GLU A 117 12.11 -12.04 -20.71
N GLU A 118 11.41 -11.06 -20.14
CA GLU A 118 11.18 -11.00 -18.70
C GLU A 118 10.33 -12.22 -18.36
N ASP A 119 11.02 -13.35 -18.18
CA ASP A 119 10.41 -14.61 -17.82
C ASP A 119 9.81 -14.47 -16.41
N LEU A 120 8.48 -14.32 -16.36
CA LEU A 120 7.71 -14.40 -15.13
C LEU A 120 7.80 -15.79 -14.48
N GLY A 121 8.51 -16.74 -15.09
CA GLY A 121 8.89 -18.02 -14.49
C GLY A 121 9.66 -17.90 -13.18
N SER A 122 10.38 -16.79 -12.94
CA SER A 122 11.07 -16.54 -11.67
C SER A 122 10.13 -16.22 -10.49
N LEU A 123 8.86 -15.88 -10.75
CA LEU A 123 7.89 -15.49 -9.71
C LEU A 123 7.61 -16.58 -8.66
N HIS A 124 8.02 -17.81 -8.96
CA HIS A 124 7.88 -18.97 -8.07
C HIS A 124 8.91 -19.04 -6.96
N ASN A 125 10.01 -18.29 -7.08
CA ASN A 125 11.13 -18.31 -6.13
C ASN A 125 11.16 -17.01 -5.31
N GLY A 126 10.00 -16.56 -4.84
CA GLY A 126 9.91 -15.31 -4.10
C GLY A 126 8.49 -14.96 -3.66
N TYR A 127 8.31 -13.70 -3.29
CA TYR A 127 7.02 -13.15 -2.91
C TYR A 127 6.88 -11.69 -3.31
N PHE A 128 5.64 -11.26 -3.53
CA PHE A 128 5.35 -9.85 -3.69
C PHE A 128 5.01 -9.22 -2.34
N ARG A 129 5.57 -8.04 -2.06
CA ARG A 129 5.11 -7.15 -0.98
C ARG A 129 4.00 -6.26 -1.49
N LEU A 130 2.87 -6.24 -0.78
CA LEU A 130 1.67 -5.53 -1.21
C LEU A 130 1.52 -4.17 -0.50
N TYR A 131 1.24 -3.14 -1.31
CA TYR A 131 1.06 -1.75 -0.90
C TYR A 131 -0.25 -1.20 -1.45
N SER A 132 -0.99 -0.41 -0.66
CA SER A 132 -2.24 0.21 -1.12
C SER A 132 -2.39 1.61 -0.51
N THR A 133 -2.37 2.63 -1.37
CA THR A 133 -2.71 4.02 -0.96
C THR A 133 -4.19 4.17 -0.68
N GLU A 134 -5.03 3.45 -1.42
CA GLU A 134 -6.48 3.42 -1.23
C GLU A 134 -6.86 2.86 0.14
N LEU A 135 -6.36 1.68 0.50
CA LEU A 135 -6.64 1.07 1.79
C LEU A 135 -6.14 1.95 2.94
N PHE A 136 -4.95 2.54 2.80
CA PHE A 136 -4.42 3.49 3.77
C PHE A 136 -5.36 4.69 4.00
N ASP A 137 -5.93 5.22 2.93
CA ASP A 137 -6.86 6.36 2.98
C ASP A 137 -8.19 5.97 3.63
N LEU A 138 -8.71 4.78 3.28
CA LEU A 138 -9.93 4.25 3.85
C LEU A 138 -9.81 4.00 5.36
N LEU A 139 -8.70 3.44 5.82
CA LEU A 139 -8.50 3.12 7.24
C LEU A 139 -8.27 4.35 8.12
N GLY A 140 -7.78 5.46 7.54
CA GLY A 140 -7.63 6.73 8.25
C GLY A 140 -6.62 6.76 9.40
N GLN A 141 -5.98 5.63 9.72
CA GLN A 141 -5.05 5.43 10.82
C GLN A 141 -3.63 5.15 10.27
N PRO A 142 -2.55 5.43 11.05
CA PRO A 142 -1.20 5.05 10.67
C PRO A 142 -1.11 3.51 10.66
N THR A 143 -1.25 2.96 9.46
CA THR A 143 -1.10 1.54 9.17
C THR A 143 0.30 1.28 8.64
N ASP A 144 0.81 0.07 8.85
CA ASP A 144 2.10 -0.30 8.28
C ASP A 144 2.12 -0.09 6.76
N LEU A 145 3.29 0.22 6.22
CA LEU A 145 3.47 0.38 4.77
C LEU A 145 3.06 -0.90 4.02
N ARG A 146 3.34 -2.06 4.63
CA ARG A 146 3.07 -3.38 4.06
C ARG A 146 1.71 -3.87 4.54
N PHE A 147 0.76 -3.97 3.63
CA PHE A 147 -0.55 -4.54 3.93
C PHE A 147 -0.57 -6.07 3.82
N GLY A 148 0.38 -6.64 3.08
CA GLY A 148 0.43 -8.08 2.89
C GLY A 148 1.60 -8.60 2.10
N SER A 149 1.52 -9.89 1.79
CA SER A 149 2.39 -10.57 0.83
C SER A 149 1.61 -11.58 -0.01
N LEU A 150 2.13 -11.81 -1.21
CA LEU A 150 1.53 -12.71 -2.19
C LEU A 150 2.61 -13.67 -2.72
N ARG A 151 2.30 -14.95 -2.79
CA ARG A 151 3.18 -16.00 -3.33
C ARG A 151 2.45 -16.84 -4.37
N PHE A 152 3.22 -17.28 -5.37
CA PHE A 152 2.74 -18.15 -6.44
C PHE A 152 3.50 -19.46 -6.43
N HIS A 153 2.79 -20.56 -6.21
CA HIS A 153 3.35 -21.90 -6.26
C HIS A 153 2.94 -22.57 -7.56
N ARG A 154 3.93 -23.08 -8.30
CA ARG A 154 3.68 -23.89 -9.50
C ARG A 154 3.98 -25.34 -9.20
N ASN A 155 2.94 -26.15 -9.25
CA ASN A 155 3.09 -27.59 -9.14
C ASN A 155 3.41 -28.12 -10.53
N SER A 156 4.70 -28.22 -10.84
CA SER A 156 5.15 -29.05 -11.95
C SER A 156 5.09 -30.49 -11.46
N ASN A 157 4.36 -31.35 -12.15
CA ASN A 157 4.31 -32.79 -11.84
C ASN A 157 5.66 -33.42 -12.25
N SER A 158 6.75 -33.02 -11.59
CA SER A 158 8.11 -33.49 -11.84
C SER A 158 8.40 -34.77 -11.05
N HIS A 159 7.47 -35.73 -11.03
CA HIS A 159 7.72 -37.06 -10.45
C HIS A 159 6.87 -38.15 -11.13
N SER A 160 7.24 -38.53 -12.34
CA SER A 160 7.18 -39.93 -12.79
C SER A 160 7.79 -40.05 -14.18
N HIS A 161 9.06 -40.46 -14.24
CA HIS A 161 9.82 -40.81 -15.44
C HIS A 161 9.26 -42.03 -16.22
N LEU A 162 7.99 -42.41 -16.03
CA LEU A 162 7.47 -43.71 -16.49
C LEU A 162 6.05 -43.74 -17.07
N ASP A 163 5.42 -42.63 -17.44
CA ASP A 163 4.11 -42.70 -18.11
C ASP A 163 4.08 -42.00 -19.47
N LEU A 164 4.09 -42.83 -20.52
CA LEU A 164 3.89 -42.52 -21.95
C LEU A 164 2.44 -42.14 -22.27
N LEU A 165 1.77 -41.35 -21.42
CA LEU A 165 0.39 -40.89 -21.67
C LEU A 165 0.36 -39.42 -22.10
N PRO A 166 -0.30 -39.07 -23.22
CA PRO A 166 -0.27 -37.72 -23.79
C PRO A 166 -1.18 -36.71 -23.07
N ASN A 167 -1.69 -37.01 -21.88
CA ASN A 167 -2.43 -36.06 -21.06
C ASN A 167 -1.49 -35.39 -20.05
N ALA A 168 -0.52 -34.62 -20.56
CA ALA A 168 0.21 -33.67 -19.74
C ALA A 168 -0.80 -32.63 -19.23
N GLN A 169 -1.30 -32.83 -18.01
CA GLN A 169 -2.13 -31.83 -17.34
C GLN A 169 -1.35 -30.52 -17.31
N SER A 170 -2.03 -29.43 -17.66
CA SER A 170 -1.43 -28.10 -17.59
C SER A 170 -0.92 -27.86 -16.16
N PRO A 171 0.25 -27.23 -15.96
CA PRO A 171 0.73 -26.92 -14.63
C PRO A 171 -0.34 -26.10 -13.90
N TRP A 172 -0.81 -26.60 -12.76
CA TRP A 172 -1.75 -25.85 -11.92
C TRP A 172 -0.96 -24.94 -10.97
N VAL A 173 -1.60 -23.83 -10.63
CA VAL A 173 -1.02 -22.76 -9.81
C VAL A 173 -1.82 -22.64 -8.52
N ASN A 174 -1.10 -22.62 -7.41
CA ASN A 174 -1.64 -22.25 -6.12
C ASN A 174 -1.15 -20.84 -5.78
N VAL A 175 -2.04 -20.05 -5.19
CA VAL A 175 -1.77 -18.68 -4.77
C VAL A 175 -1.97 -18.60 -3.27
N GLU A 176 -1.01 -17.98 -2.59
CA GLU A 176 -1.09 -17.66 -1.18
C GLU A 176 -1.08 -16.15 -1.00
N LEU A 177 -2.11 -15.62 -0.35
CA LEU A 177 -2.26 -14.21 -0.05
C LEU A 177 -2.35 -14.05 1.47
N ALA A 178 -1.35 -13.38 2.05
CA ALA A 178 -1.37 -12.97 3.45
C ALA A 178 -1.69 -11.47 3.51
N LEU A 179 -2.80 -11.10 4.14
CA LEU A 179 -3.18 -9.72 4.41
C LEU A 179 -3.17 -9.51 5.91
N ASN A 180 -2.18 -8.77 6.41
CA ASN A 180 -1.89 -8.63 7.84
C ASN A 180 -1.84 -9.99 8.57
N ASN A 181 -2.81 -10.29 9.43
CA ASN A 181 -2.89 -11.52 10.22
C ASN A 181 -3.78 -12.60 9.58
N SER A 182 -4.36 -12.35 8.40
CA SER A 182 -5.26 -13.28 7.71
C SER A 182 -4.60 -13.88 6.49
N PHE A 183 -4.93 -15.14 6.22
CA PHE A 183 -4.33 -15.94 5.17
C PHE A 183 -5.40 -16.53 4.24
N PHE A 184 -5.20 -16.33 2.94
CA PHE A 184 -6.08 -16.79 1.89
C PHE A 184 -5.28 -17.68 0.93
N VAL A 185 -5.93 -18.73 0.48
CA VAL A 185 -5.41 -19.66 -0.52
C VAL A 185 -6.34 -19.68 -1.72
N ALA A 186 -5.77 -19.90 -2.89
CA ALA A 186 -6.51 -20.13 -4.11
C ALA A 186 -5.81 -21.20 -4.94
N ASP A 187 -6.58 -22.12 -5.51
CA ASP A 187 -6.08 -23.19 -6.37
C ASP A 187 -6.79 -23.12 -7.73
N SER A 188 -6.00 -23.01 -8.80
CA SER A 188 -6.50 -22.90 -10.17
C SER A 188 -7.35 -24.10 -10.62
N MET A 189 -7.24 -25.25 -9.95
CA MET A 189 -8.05 -26.43 -10.23
C MET A 189 -9.47 -26.30 -9.70
N GLU A 190 -9.70 -25.51 -8.65
CA GLU A 190 -11.02 -25.37 -8.01
C GLU A 190 -12.00 -24.53 -8.85
N THR A 191 -11.48 -23.73 -9.78
CA THR A 191 -12.30 -22.90 -10.67
C THR A 191 -12.68 -23.58 -11.98
N LEU A 192 -12.17 -24.79 -12.25
CA LEU A 192 -12.46 -25.54 -13.47
C LEU A 192 -13.85 -26.21 -13.43
N PRO A 193 -14.48 -26.42 -14.61
CA PRO A 193 -14.04 -26.03 -15.95
C PRO A 193 -14.37 -24.57 -16.31
N TYR A 194 -14.98 -23.81 -15.41
CA TYR A 194 -15.60 -22.52 -15.70
C TYR A 194 -14.59 -21.40 -15.92
N HIS A 195 -13.49 -21.41 -15.17
CA HIS A 195 -12.42 -20.43 -15.29
C HIS A 195 -11.05 -21.10 -15.18
N THR A 196 -10.16 -20.78 -16.11
CA THR A 196 -8.80 -21.29 -16.12
C THR A 196 -7.84 -20.18 -15.71
N PHE A 197 -7.33 -20.25 -14.48
CA PHE A 197 -6.23 -19.39 -14.05
C PHE A 197 -4.90 -19.99 -14.51
N ARG A 198 -4.07 -19.17 -15.17
CA ARG A 198 -2.71 -19.51 -15.56
C ARG A 198 -1.82 -18.30 -15.35
N LEU A 199 -0.61 -18.52 -14.88
CA LEU A 199 0.39 -17.46 -14.89
C LEU A 199 0.82 -17.17 -16.34
N PRO A 200 0.83 -15.90 -16.76
CA PRO A 200 1.34 -15.55 -18.07
C PRO A 200 2.87 -15.73 -18.07
N THR A 201 3.43 -16.05 -19.24
CA THR A 201 4.88 -16.16 -19.46
C THR A 201 5.53 -14.80 -19.74
N ALA A 202 4.72 -13.78 -20.02
CA ALA A 202 5.15 -12.42 -20.31
C ALA A 202 4.20 -11.42 -19.63
N PRO A 203 4.63 -10.16 -19.42
CA PRO A 203 3.76 -9.11 -18.91
C PRO A 203 2.43 -9.01 -19.68
N SER A 204 1.34 -8.77 -18.96
CA SER A 204 -0.01 -8.76 -19.51
C SER A 204 -0.93 -7.81 -18.75
N LEU A 205 -1.51 -6.86 -19.49
CA LEU A 205 -2.57 -5.96 -19.02
C LEU A 205 -3.93 -6.64 -18.86
N ARG A 206 -4.05 -7.92 -19.21
CA ARG A 206 -5.29 -8.67 -19.06
C ARG A 206 -5.43 -9.14 -17.62
N ASN A 207 -6.53 -8.73 -16.97
CA ASN A 207 -6.88 -9.22 -15.64
C ASN A 207 -7.12 -10.74 -15.68
N ARG A 208 -6.52 -11.45 -14.72
CA ARG A 208 -6.65 -12.90 -14.52
C ARG A 208 -7.18 -13.15 -13.13
N GLY A 209 -8.32 -13.83 -13.04
CA GLY A 209 -9.01 -14.09 -11.79
C GLY A 209 -8.69 -15.45 -11.20
N ILE A 210 -8.59 -15.55 -9.88
CA ILE A 210 -8.65 -16.85 -9.17
C ILE A 210 -9.52 -16.70 -7.92
N LEU A 211 -10.33 -17.71 -7.63
CA LEU A 211 -11.22 -17.68 -6.48
C LEU A 211 -10.45 -18.09 -5.22
N SER A 212 -10.53 -17.26 -4.17
CA SER A 212 -9.79 -17.47 -2.93
C SER A 212 -10.68 -17.81 -1.74
N ARG A 213 -10.12 -18.47 -0.73
CA ARG A 213 -10.80 -18.78 0.53
C ARG A 213 -9.82 -18.80 1.70
N LYS A 214 -10.34 -18.74 2.92
CA LYS A 214 -9.52 -18.93 4.12
C LYS A 214 -9.46 -20.41 4.49
N PRO A 215 -8.27 -20.99 4.73
CA PRO A 215 -8.17 -22.38 5.16
C PRO A 215 -8.90 -22.69 6.48
N GLU A 216 -9.01 -21.70 7.36
CA GLU A 216 -9.69 -21.80 8.67
C GLU A 216 -11.21 -22.03 8.56
N ASP A 217 -11.83 -21.70 7.42
CA ASP A 217 -13.26 -21.91 7.17
C ASP A 217 -13.57 -23.35 6.69
N ASN A 218 -12.76 -24.33 7.10
CA ASN A 218 -12.84 -25.74 6.69
C ASN A 218 -12.85 -25.94 5.15
N GLY A 219 -12.19 -25.03 4.42
CA GLY A 219 -12.16 -25.06 2.96
C GLY A 219 -13.45 -24.56 2.28
N ALA A 220 -14.40 -23.99 3.02
CA ALA A 220 -15.54 -23.32 2.42
C ALA A 220 -15.12 -22.01 1.74
N PHE A 221 -15.76 -21.68 0.62
CA PHE A 221 -15.65 -20.34 0.04
C PHE A 221 -16.48 -19.34 0.86
N PRO A 222 -16.02 -18.09 0.99
CA PRO A 222 -16.78 -17.07 1.69
C PRO A 222 -18.12 -16.77 0.98
N PRO A 223 -19.10 -16.19 1.69
CA PRO A 223 -20.42 -15.88 1.12
C PRO A 223 -20.43 -14.64 0.20
N TYR A 224 -19.30 -13.95 0.06
CA TYR A 224 -19.08 -12.79 -0.80
C TYR A 224 -18.18 -13.18 -1.98
N ASP A 225 -18.07 -12.30 -2.97
CA ASP A 225 -17.15 -12.49 -4.09
C ASP A 225 -15.69 -12.44 -3.59
N SER A 226 -14.96 -13.56 -3.71
CA SER A 226 -13.56 -13.68 -3.32
C SER A 226 -12.59 -13.87 -4.50
N TRP A 227 -12.99 -13.41 -5.69
CA TRP A 227 -12.13 -13.37 -6.86
C TRP A 227 -10.98 -12.38 -6.64
N LEU A 228 -9.75 -12.88 -6.70
CA LEU A 228 -8.54 -12.07 -6.75
C LEU A 228 -8.19 -11.83 -8.22
N LEU A 229 -8.09 -10.56 -8.64
CA LEU A 229 -7.78 -10.21 -10.02
C LEU A 229 -6.34 -9.68 -10.13
N PHE A 230 -5.55 -10.32 -10.97
CA PHE A 230 -4.14 -10.01 -11.17
C PHE A 230 -3.90 -9.38 -12.54
N THR A 231 -3.12 -8.30 -12.56
CA THR A 231 -2.47 -7.75 -13.77
C THR A 231 -0.97 -7.87 -13.60
N PHE A 232 -0.31 -8.59 -14.51
CA PHE A 232 1.13 -8.86 -14.43
C PHE A 232 1.87 -7.81 -15.24
N LEU A 233 2.61 -6.91 -14.59
CA LEU A 233 3.14 -5.71 -15.27
C LEU A 233 4.57 -5.90 -15.81
N GLY A 234 5.28 -6.95 -15.36
CA GLY A 234 6.72 -7.10 -15.62
C GLY A 234 7.57 -6.32 -14.62
N ASN A 235 8.89 -6.36 -14.73
CA ASN A 235 9.85 -5.68 -13.85
C ASN A 235 9.60 -5.95 -12.35
N GLY A 236 9.21 -7.18 -12.01
CA GLY A 236 8.85 -7.55 -10.64
C GLY A 236 7.63 -6.80 -10.08
N CYS A 237 6.79 -6.19 -10.93
CA CYS A 237 5.60 -5.44 -10.52
C CYS A 237 4.32 -6.22 -10.86
N ILE A 238 3.36 -6.19 -9.94
CA ILE A 238 2.03 -6.75 -10.13
C ILE A 238 0.98 -5.77 -9.60
N LYS A 239 -0.19 -5.76 -10.24
CA LYS A 239 -1.38 -5.10 -9.75
C LYS A 239 -2.37 -6.17 -9.29
N LEU A 240 -2.94 -6.00 -8.12
CA LEU A 240 -3.87 -6.94 -7.51
C LEU A 240 -5.11 -6.19 -7.04
N GLU A 241 -6.28 -6.56 -7.57
CA GLU A 241 -7.58 -6.07 -7.10
C GLU A 241 -8.13 -7.12 -6.11
N VAL A 242 -8.42 -6.69 -4.89
CA VAL A 242 -8.95 -7.54 -3.81
C VAL A 242 -10.34 -7.04 -3.42
N PRO A 243 -11.36 -7.91 -3.36
CA PRO A 243 -12.68 -7.54 -2.87
C PRO A 243 -12.63 -6.87 -1.50
N VAL A 244 -13.34 -5.76 -1.34
CA VAL A 244 -13.29 -4.97 -0.10
C VAL A 244 -13.77 -5.76 1.11
N GLU A 245 -14.66 -6.73 0.91
CA GLU A 245 -15.16 -7.64 1.94
C GLU A 245 -14.01 -8.43 2.57
N MET A 246 -13.05 -8.89 1.76
CA MET A 246 -11.85 -9.57 2.28
C MET A 246 -11.01 -8.63 3.15
N CYS A 247 -10.95 -7.35 2.82
CA CYS A 247 -10.24 -6.36 3.63
C CYS A 247 -11.05 -5.93 4.87
N ALA A 248 -12.37 -5.84 4.75
CA ALA A 248 -13.29 -5.51 5.84
C ALA A 248 -13.32 -6.60 6.91
N ASP A 249 -13.13 -7.86 6.52
CA ASP A 249 -12.95 -8.99 7.42
C ASP A 249 -11.73 -8.84 8.33
N ILE A 250 -10.69 -8.15 7.86
CA ILE A 250 -9.39 -8.04 8.54
C ILE A 250 -9.30 -6.73 9.33
N TYR A 251 -9.59 -5.62 8.67
CA TYR A 251 -9.40 -4.28 9.22
C TYR A 251 -10.70 -3.67 9.76
N GLY A 252 -11.86 -4.19 9.33
CA GLY A 252 -13.17 -3.73 9.81
C GLY A 252 -13.45 -2.25 9.52
N GLY A 253 -14.22 -1.66 10.42
CA GLY A 253 -14.49 -0.22 10.44
C GLY A 253 -15.05 0.33 9.12
N PRO A 254 -14.39 1.32 8.49
CA PRO A 254 -14.91 2.08 7.35
C PRO A 254 -15.02 1.28 6.05
N LEU A 255 -14.53 0.04 6.02
CA LEU A 255 -14.60 -0.87 4.89
C LEU A 255 -15.94 -1.63 4.84
N ARG A 256 -16.68 -1.70 5.94
CA ARG A 256 -17.96 -2.42 5.99
C ARG A 256 -19.05 -1.66 5.22
N GLY A 257 -19.92 -2.41 4.54
CA GLY A 257 -21.05 -1.86 3.78
C GLY A 257 -20.69 -1.31 2.40
N ARG A 258 -19.51 -1.65 1.88
CA ARG A 258 -19.02 -1.29 0.54
C ARG A 258 -19.14 -2.48 -0.42
N GLU A 259 -20.29 -3.13 -0.47
CA GLU A 259 -20.41 -4.39 -1.21
C GLU A 259 -20.07 -4.21 -2.70
N ASN A 260 -19.27 -5.13 -3.25
CA ASN A 260 -18.79 -5.14 -4.64
C ASN A 260 -17.78 -4.02 -5.01
N ASP A 261 -17.18 -3.35 -4.02
CA ASP A 261 -16.00 -2.52 -4.27
C ASP A 261 -14.71 -3.37 -4.24
N GLU A 262 -13.70 -2.97 -5.00
CA GLU A 262 -12.38 -3.58 -5.03
C GLU A 262 -11.36 -2.61 -4.43
N ILE A 263 -10.40 -3.13 -3.68
CA ILE A 263 -9.25 -2.38 -3.19
C ILE A 263 -8.04 -2.72 -4.06
N LEU A 264 -7.38 -1.69 -4.57
CA LEU A 264 -6.20 -1.84 -5.39
C LEU A 264 -4.93 -2.00 -4.54
N PHE A 265 -4.16 -3.04 -4.85
CA PHE A 265 -2.82 -3.28 -4.33
C PHE A 265 -1.77 -3.28 -5.43
N TRP A 266 -0.64 -2.65 -5.14
CA TRP A 266 0.58 -2.73 -5.92
C TRP A 266 1.54 -3.70 -5.24
N GLY A 267 1.94 -4.74 -5.95
CA GLY A 267 2.90 -5.73 -5.49
C GLY A 267 4.27 -5.52 -6.12
N PHE A 268 5.31 -5.56 -5.28
CA PHE A 268 6.72 -5.57 -5.72
C PHE A 268 7.38 -6.87 -5.32
N PHE A 269 7.97 -7.54 -6.30
CA PHE A 269 8.61 -8.83 -6.16
C PHE A 269 9.87 -8.72 -5.30
N VAL A 270 10.04 -9.72 -4.46
CA VAL A 270 11.19 -9.92 -3.58
C VAL A 270 11.59 -11.37 -3.75
N ASP A 271 12.75 -11.58 -4.33
CA ASP A 271 13.36 -12.91 -4.44
C ASP A 271 13.55 -13.52 -3.04
N ASP A 272 13.25 -14.81 -2.93
CA ASP A 272 13.71 -15.59 -1.78
C ASP A 272 15.20 -15.85 -2.06
N ASP A 273 16.12 -15.12 -1.40
CA ASP A 273 17.59 -15.25 -1.53
C ASP A 273 18.09 -16.65 -1.09
N THR A 274 17.66 -17.72 -1.76
CA THR A 274 18.10 -19.09 -1.53
C THR A 274 18.97 -19.54 -2.70
N GLU A 275 20.12 -18.88 -2.88
CA GLU A 275 21.38 -19.46 -3.39
C GLU A 275 22.46 -18.36 -3.49
N SER A 276 23.39 -18.38 -2.53
CA SER A 276 24.79 -17.93 -2.69
C SER A 276 25.69 -19.10 -2.35
#